data_AF-A0A1X7TY78-F1
#
_entry.id   AF-A0A1X7TY78-F1
#
_cell.length_a   1.000
_cell.length_b   1.000
_cell.length_c   1.000
_cell.angle_alpha   90.00
_cell.angle_beta   90.00
_cell.angle_gamma   90.00
#
_symmetry.space_group_name_H-M   'P 1'
#
loop_
_entity.id
_entity.type
_entity.pdbx_description
1 polymer ?
#
loop_
_entity_poly.entity_id
_entity_poly.type
_entity_poly.pdbx_seq_one_letter_code
_entity_poly.pdbx_strand_id
1 'polypeptide(L)'
;MSILNLGLQCVGLARAKMPEESKKEAAKCCTITDMRSQLRRKELEVQDSLSPVIILLNDIFTRLKLHDDFIQSVFSATSTEISNCYCSIDATLSEDAVYRQDTMKDHPKIRKFIHHFCQAGHYSFDVLKCGEMSCNICAPTRLQLDVFQKLHHIPFSVPDGDGGHYLPLADVFSSKDEITEKYRPSYKPPAELPIQTKRKLPYYAHVQHAKNSNLMLQCAE
;
A
#
# COMPACT_ATOMS: atom_id res chain seq x y z
N MET A 1 6.10 -7.04 19.40
CA MET A 1 5.41 -5.74 19.25
C MET A 1 6.19 -4.92 18.24
N SER A 2 5.53 -4.27 17.28
CA SER A 2 6.24 -3.49 16.25
C SER A 2 6.96 -2.29 16.89
N ILE A 3 8.14 -1.92 16.37
CA ILE A 3 8.89 -0.74 16.82
C ILE A 3 8.08 0.55 16.70
N LEU A 4 7.17 0.60 15.72
CA LEU A 4 6.21 1.70 15.56
C LEU A 4 5.30 1.87 16.77
N ASN A 5 4.87 0.76 17.38
CA ASN A 5 4.04 0.83 18.58
C ASN A 5 4.81 1.43 19.76
N LEU A 6 6.13 1.18 19.88
CA LEU A 6 6.97 1.76 20.93
C LEU A 6 7.05 3.29 20.79
N GLY A 7 7.22 3.80 19.57
CA GLY A 7 7.24 5.25 19.32
C GLY A 7 5.95 5.95 19.73
N LEU A 8 4.81 5.25 19.66
CA LEU A 8 3.49 5.81 19.97
C LEU A 8 3.02 5.51 21.41
N GLN A 9 3.85 4.87 22.24
CA GLN A 9 3.49 4.63 23.64
C GLN A 9 3.32 5.94 24.40
N CYS A 10 2.16 6.09 25.05
CA CYS A 10 1.82 7.27 25.85
C CYS A 10 1.80 8.60 25.06
N VAL A 11 1.65 8.55 23.73
CA VAL A 11 1.55 9.74 22.90
C VAL A 11 0.07 10.10 22.66
N GLY A 12 -0.34 11.28 23.11
CA GLY A 12 -1.62 11.89 22.75
C GLY A 12 -1.45 12.84 21.57
N LEU A 13 -2.20 12.64 20.49
CA LEU A 13 -2.14 13.49 19.29
C LEU A 13 -3.33 14.43 19.26
N ALA A 14 -3.07 15.72 19.15
CA ALA A 14 -4.08 16.75 18.95
C ALA A 14 -3.61 17.70 17.87
N ARG A 15 -4.45 17.87 16.83
CA ARG A 15 -4.20 18.85 15.77
C ARG A 15 -4.28 20.27 16.32
N ALA A 16 -3.60 21.21 15.66
CA ALA A 16 -3.73 22.62 15.96
C ALA A 16 -5.14 23.14 15.60
N LYS A 17 -5.53 24.25 16.22
CA LYS A 17 -6.83 24.87 15.94
C LYS A 17 -6.89 25.31 14.48
N MET A 18 -7.98 24.95 13.79
CA MET A 18 -8.27 25.40 12.43
C MET A 18 -9.46 26.38 12.43
N PRO A 19 -9.70 27.12 11.34
CA PRO A 19 -10.86 28.00 11.23
C PRO A 19 -12.18 27.28 11.53
N GLU A 20 -13.10 27.97 12.23
CA GLU A 20 -14.33 27.33 12.73
C GLU A 20 -15.24 26.82 11.61
N GLU A 21 -15.27 27.47 10.45
CA GLU A 21 -16.04 27.01 9.30
C GLU A 21 -15.52 25.67 8.77
N SER A 22 -14.21 25.56 8.60
CA SER A 22 -13.54 24.32 8.16
C SER A 22 -13.64 23.21 9.21
N LYS A 23 -13.64 23.57 10.49
CA LYS A 23 -13.89 22.63 11.59
C LYS A 23 -15.33 22.09 11.57
N LYS A 24 -16.33 22.94 11.33
CA LYS A 24 -17.74 22.51 11.21
C LYS A 24 -17.96 21.60 10.01
N GLU A 25 -17.34 21.89 8.88
CA GLU A 25 -17.40 21.03 7.70
C GLU A 25 -16.72 19.68 7.94
N ALA A 26 -15.52 19.68 8.51
CA ALA A 26 -14.82 18.45 8.87
C ALA A 26 -15.63 17.60 9.87
N ALA A 27 -16.32 18.24 10.83
CA ALA A 27 -17.15 17.55 11.81
C ALA A 27 -18.41 16.88 11.20
N LYS A 28 -18.87 17.33 10.03
CA LYS A 28 -19.98 16.71 9.29
C LYS A 28 -19.55 15.51 8.46
N CYS A 29 -18.24 15.30 8.27
CA CYS A 29 -17.72 14.22 7.46
C CYS A 29 -17.67 12.91 8.27
N CYS A 30 -18.32 11.87 7.78
CA CYS A 30 -18.33 10.54 8.43
C CYS A 30 -17.30 9.59 7.82
N THR A 31 -16.81 9.88 6.60
CA THR A 31 -15.82 9.05 5.90
C THR A 31 -14.63 9.87 5.41
N ILE A 32 -13.51 9.20 5.13
CA ILE A 32 -12.33 9.83 4.54
C ILE A 32 -12.66 10.40 3.15
N THR A 33 -13.54 9.74 2.39
CA THR A 33 -13.98 10.21 1.07
C THR A 33 -14.75 11.52 1.18
N ASP A 34 -15.63 11.64 2.18
CA ASP A 34 -16.35 12.89 2.47
C ASP A 34 -15.37 14.00 2.85
N MET A 35 -14.40 13.70 3.72
CA MET A 35 -13.37 14.68 4.10
C MET A 35 -12.59 15.17 2.87
N ARG A 36 -12.15 14.24 2.00
CA ARG A 36 -11.39 14.59 0.78
C ARG A 36 -12.20 15.48 -0.15
N SER A 37 -13.49 15.19 -0.35
CA SER A 37 -14.35 15.98 -1.24
C SER A 37 -14.70 17.35 -0.67
N GLN A 38 -15.06 17.43 0.61
CA GLN A 38 -15.49 18.69 1.25
C GLN A 38 -14.31 19.61 1.55
N LEU A 39 -13.16 19.06 1.94
CA LEU A 39 -11.99 19.85 2.34
C LEU A 39 -10.99 20.07 1.20
N ARG A 40 -11.28 19.63 -0.03
CA ARG A 40 -10.39 19.81 -1.21
C ARG A 40 -9.99 21.27 -1.44
N ARG A 41 -10.89 22.21 -1.18
CA ARG A 41 -10.62 23.66 -1.36
C ARG A 41 -9.93 24.30 -0.15
N LYS A 42 -9.68 23.53 0.91
CA LYS A 42 -9.18 23.98 2.22
C LYS A 42 -7.92 23.22 2.62
N GLU A 43 -7.17 22.72 1.64
CA GLU A 43 -5.96 21.92 1.84
C GLU A 43 -4.93 22.65 2.72
N LEU A 44 -4.71 23.94 2.49
CA LEU A 44 -3.80 24.77 3.30
C LEU A 44 -4.20 24.79 4.79
N GLU A 45 -5.48 25.03 5.09
CA GLU A 45 -5.95 25.09 6.49
C GLU A 45 -5.88 23.73 7.19
N VAL A 46 -6.11 22.65 6.43
CA VAL A 46 -5.96 21.27 6.93
C VAL A 46 -4.48 20.96 7.17
N GLN A 47 -3.61 21.34 6.23
CA GLN A 47 -2.17 21.15 6.32
C GLN A 47 -1.58 21.90 7.52
N ASP A 48 -1.95 23.17 7.72
CA ASP A 48 -1.50 23.98 8.86
C ASP A 48 -1.98 23.38 10.18
N SER A 49 -3.22 22.88 10.23
CA SER A 49 -3.77 22.23 11.43
C SER A 49 -3.02 20.94 11.79
N LEU A 50 -2.59 20.16 10.80
CA LEU A 50 -1.94 18.87 10.99
C LEU A 50 -0.42 18.95 11.10
N SER A 51 0.20 20.02 10.57
CA SER A 51 1.65 20.20 10.50
C SER A 51 2.37 19.96 11.84
N PRO A 52 1.91 20.51 12.99
CA PRO A 52 2.58 20.26 14.27
C PRO A 52 2.58 18.78 14.68
N VAL A 53 1.51 18.07 14.38
CA VAL A 53 1.38 16.63 14.68
C VAL A 53 2.29 15.81 13.78
N ILE A 54 2.37 16.17 12.48
CA ILE A 54 3.24 15.50 11.51
C ILE A 54 4.71 15.67 11.91
N ILE A 55 5.12 16.89 12.28
CA ILE A 55 6.49 17.17 12.74
C ILE A 55 6.81 16.38 14.01
N LEU A 56 5.91 16.40 15.00
CA LEU A 56 6.08 15.63 16.25
C LEU A 56 6.27 14.13 15.97
N LEU A 57 5.45 13.55 15.10
CA LEU A 57 5.55 12.14 14.73
C LEU A 57 6.87 11.85 14.02
N ASN A 58 7.30 12.71 13.08
CA ASN A 58 8.59 12.58 12.43
C ASN A 58 9.75 12.60 13.43
N ASP A 59 9.73 13.50 14.41
CA ASP A 59 10.75 13.59 15.44
C ASP A 59 10.76 12.34 16.35
N ILE A 60 9.59 11.79 16.67
CA ILE A 60 9.48 10.53 17.41
C ILE A 60 10.09 9.39 16.60
N PHE A 61 9.66 9.22 15.34
CA PHE A 61 10.09 8.09 14.52
C PHE A 61 11.58 8.14 14.16
N THR A 62 12.13 9.32 13.89
CA THR A 62 13.56 9.49 13.58
C THR A 62 14.49 9.17 14.75
N ARG A 63 13.98 9.20 15.99
CA ARG A 63 14.71 8.77 17.19
C ARG A 63 14.66 7.26 17.41
N LEU A 64 13.75 6.54 16.75
CA LEU A 64 13.66 5.09 16.86
C LEU A 64 14.80 4.44 16.06
N LYS A 65 15.33 3.36 16.63
CA LYS A 65 16.43 2.61 16.08
C LYS A 65 16.02 1.16 15.90
N LEU A 66 16.11 0.64 14.69
CA LEU A 66 15.91 -0.78 14.40
C LEU A 66 17.28 -1.41 14.14
N HIS A 67 17.70 -2.32 15.02
CA HIS A 67 19.07 -2.83 15.05
C HIS A 67 20.09 -1.69 15.20
N ASP A 68 20.92 -1.46 14.17
CA ASP A 68 21.94 -0.43 14.15
C ASP A 68 21.56 0.84 13.37
N ASP A 69 20.39 0.84 12.74
CA ASP A 69 19.96 1.91 11.85
C ASP A 69 18.78 2.71 12.44
N PHE A 70 18.85 4.03 12.27
CA PHE A 70 17.74 4.92 12.60
C PHE A 70 16.63 4.80 11.56
N ILE A 71 15.39 4.82 12.01
CA ILE A 71 14.24 4.86 11.11
C ILE A 71 14.24 6.21 10.39
N GLN A 72 14.32 6.15 9.06
CA GLN A 72 14.19 7.34 8.23
C GLN A 72 12.71 7.64 7.99
N SER A 73 12.31 8.88 8.25
CA SER A 73 11.00 9.38 7.83
C SER A 73 11.15 10.29 6.62
N VAL A 74 10.20 10.18 5.69
CA VAL A 74 10.12 11.03 4.50
C VAL A 74 8.79 11.76 4.52
N PHE A 75 8.81 13.02 4.10
CA PHE A 75 7.59 13.78 3.92
C PHE A 75 6.81 13.27 2.71
N SER A 76 5.50 13.51 2.73
CA SER A 76 4.61 13.19 1.61
C SER A 76 5.09 13.88 0.34
N ALA A 77 4.99 13.18 -0.79
CA ALA A 77 5.24 13.76 -2.10
C ALA A 77 4.26 14.91 -2.36
N THR A 78 4.77 15.97 -2.98
CA THR A 78 3.99 17.13 -3.45
C THR A 78 3.07 16.73 -4.62
N SER A 79 1.99 17.49 -4.83
CA SER A 79 1.11 17.28 -6.00
C SER A 79 1.90 17.36 -7.32
N THR A 80 2.91 18.22 -7.41
CA THR A 80 3.77 18.32 -8.59
C THR A 80 4.64 17.08 -8.79
N GLU A 81 5.21 16.51 -7.72
CA GLU A 81 5.97 15.26 -7.80
C GLU A 81 5.08 14.08 -8.20
N ILE A 82 3.87 14.02 -7.64
CA ILE A 82 2.86 13.02 -7.98
C ILE A 82 2.45 13.15 -9.45
N SER A 83 2.13 14.37 -9.90
CA SER A 83 1.77 14.67 -11.30
C SER A 83 2.91 14.31 -12.26
N ASN A 84 4.15 14.68 -11.93
CA ASN A 84 5.33 14.32 -12.72
C ASN A 84 5.52 12.80 -12.80
N CYS A 85 5.23 12.07 -11.72
CA CYS A 85 5.26 10.61 -11.71
C CYS A 85 4.25 10.04 -12.72
N TYR A 86 2.98 10.48 -12.67
CA TYR A 86 1.95 10.04 -13.61
C TYR A 86 2.31 10.37 -15.07
N CYS A 87 2.73 11.61 -15.34
CA CYS A 87 3.10 12.05 -16.68
C CYS A 87 4.29 11.26 -17.26
N SER A 88 5.21 10.81 -16.41
CA SER A 88 6.34 9.98 -16.83
C SER A 88 5.92 8.57 -17.26
N ILE A 89 4.79 8.07 -16.74
CA ILE A 89 4.25 6.75 -17.06
C ILE A 89 3.30 6.83 -18.25
N ASP A 90 2.26 7.65 -18.14
CA ASP A 90 1.28 7.89 -19.20
C ASP A 90 0.53 9.22 -18.95
N ALA A 91 0.68 10.17 -19.87
CA ALA A 91 0.00 11.47 -19.80
C ALA A 91 -1.54 11.38 -19.90
N THR A 92 -2.09 10.21 -20.25
CA THR A 92 -3.55 9.97 -20.25
C THR A 92 -4.11 9.64 -18.87
N LEU A 93 -3.24 9.49 -17.85
CA LEU A 93 -3.65 9.28 -16.47
C LEU A 93 -4.12 10.59 -15.81
N SER A 94 -5.21 10.49 -15.05
CA SER A 94 -5.76 11.57 -14.24
C SER A 94 -5.76 11.15 -12.77
N GLU A 95 -5.41 12.08 -11.90
CA GLU A 95 -5.35 11.87 -10.44
C GLU A 95 -6.71 11.49 -9.83
N ASP A 96 -7.81 12.01 -10.40
CA ASP A 96 -9.16 11.79 -9.89
C ASP A 96 -9.85 10.54 -10.53
N ALA A 97 -9.18 9.86 -11.45
CA ALA A 97 -9.76 8.74 -12.20
C ALA A 97 -9.52 7.39 -11.51
N VAL A 98 -10.52 6.51 -11.59
CA VAL A 98 -10.44 5.14 -11.09
C VAL A 98 -10.14 4.20 -12.24
N TYR A 99 -8.93 3.63 -12.23
CA TYR A 99 -8.51 2.64 -13.22
C TYR A 99 -8.78 1.24 -12.73
N ARG A 100 -9.52 0.47 -13.52
CA ARG A 100 -9.84 -0.93 -13.26
C ARG A 100 -9.29 -1.79 -14.39
N GLN A 101 -9.12 -3.09 -14.13
CA GLN A 101 -8.49 -4.01 -15.07
C GLN A 101 -9.17 -4.03 -16.46
N ASP A 102 -10.47 -3.80 -16.51
CA ASP A 102 -11.29 -3.65 -17.73
C ASP A 102 -10.98 -2.36 -18.49
N THR A 103 -10.78 -1.23 -17.80
CA THR A 103 -10.44 0.08 -18.41
C THR A 103 -8.95 0.23 -18.70
N MET A 104 -8.08 -0.64 -18.15
CA MET A 104 -6.65 -0.63 -18.46
C MET A 104 -6.33 -0.93 -19.94
N LYS A 105 -7.28 -1.50 -20.69
CA LYS A 105 -7.13 -1.72 -22.14
C LYS A 105 -6.96 -0.41 -22.91
N ASP A 106 -7.54 0.66 -22.39
CA ASP A 106 -7.53 1.99 -23.04
C ASP A 106 -6.20 2.73 -22.82
N HIS A 107 -5.30 2.19 -21.99
CA HIS A 107 -4.00 2.77 -21.65
C HIS A 107 -2.84 1.86 -22.09
N PRO A 108 -2.48 1.87 -23.39
CA PRO A 108 -1.48 0.95 -23.93
C PRO A 108 -0.07 1.17 -23.37
N LYS A 109 0.29 2.39 -22.95
CA LYS A 109 1.61 2.66 -22.35
C LYS A 109 1.73 2.04 -20.97
N ILE A 110 0.68 2.11 -20.15
CA ILE A 110 0.64 1.46 -18.83
C ILE A 110 0.73 -0.06 -18.97
N ARG A 111 0.01 -0.63 -19.94
CA ARG A 111 0.12 -2.07 -20.20
C ARG A 111 1.54 -2.46 -20.59
N LYS A 112 2.21 -1.68 -21.44
CA LYS A 112 3.63 -1.88 -21.78
C LYS A 112 4.53 -1.73 -20.56
N PHE A 113 4.28 -0.73 -19.72
CA PHE A 113 5.01 -0.50 -18.46
C PHE A 113 4.92 -1.72 -17.54
N ILE A 114 3.71 -2.20 -17.26
CA ILE A 114 3.48 -3.34 -16.36
C ILE A 114 4.13 -4.62 -16.91
N HIS A 115 3.97 -4.90 -18.20
CA HIS A 115 4.60 -6.08 -18.80
C HIS A 115 6.12 -5.98 -18.90
N HIS A 116 6.69 -4.78 -18.96
CA HIS A 116 8.12 -4.62 -19.18
C HIS A 116 8.94 -4.83 -17.91
N PHE A 117 8.44 -4.39 -16.74
CA PHE A 117 9.26 -4.40 -15.52
C PHE A 117 8.48 -4.52 -14.20
N CYS A 118 7.19 -4.88 -14.26
CA CYS A 118 6.45 -5.24 -13.06
C CYS A 118 6.26 -6.76 -12.98
N GLN A 119 6.36 -7.31 -11.77
CA GLN A 119 5.99 -8.69 -11.46
C GLN A 119 4.83 -8.66 -10.47
N ALA A 120 3.66 -9.07 -10.94
CA ALA A 120 2.48 -9.18 -10.10
C ALA A 120 2.34 -10.62 -9.59
N GLY A 121 2.33 -10.76 -8.27
CA GLY A 121 1.95 -11.97 -7.58
C GLY A 121 0.61 -11.85 -6.87
N HIS A 122 0.14 -12.95 -6.30
CA HIS A 122 -1.07 -12.97 -5.48
C HIS A 122 -0.89 -12.21 -4.16
N TYR A 123 0.33 -12.16 -3.62
CA TYR A 123 0.66 -11.50 -2.35
C TYR A 123 1.65 -10.34 -2.49
N SER A 124 2.24 -10.15 -3.68
CA SER A 124 3.26 -9.14 -3.93
C SER A 124 3.01 -8.43 -5.25
N PHE A 125 3.52 -7.22 -5.37
CA PHE A 125 3.59 -6.49 -6.62
C PHE A 125 4.92 -5.76 -6.63
N ASP A 126 5.81 -6.21 -7.50
CA ASP A 126 7.18 -5.71 -7.53
C ASP A 126 7.42 -4.93 -8.81
N VAL A 127 8.22 -3.88 -8.70
CA VAL A 127 8.60 -3.02 -9.81
C VAL A 127 10.13 -2.95 -9.85
N LEU A 128 10.75 -3.47 -10.90
CA LEU A 128 12.20 -3.48 -11.05
C LEU A 128 12.59 -3.08 -12.48
N LYS A 129 13.11 -1.86 -12.64
CA LYS A 129 13.54 -1.34 -13.96
C LYS A 129 14.46 -2.33 -14.71
N CYS A 130 14.52 -2.23 -16.03
CA CYS A 130 15.35 -3.14 -16.83
C CYS A 130 16.87 -2.85 -16.77
N GLY A 131 17.28 -1.68 -16.26
CA GLY A 131 18.70 -1.28 -16.17
C GLY A 131 19.31 -0.75 -17.46
N GLU A 132 18.57 -0.77 -18.58
CA GLU A 132 19.02 -0.28 -19.87
C GLU A 132 18.97 1.26 -19.94
N MET A 133 20.10 1.90 -20.25
CA MET A 133 20.22 3.36 -20.31
C MET A 133 19.37 3.98 -21.42
N SER A 134 19.12 3.22 -22.48
CA SER A 134 18.32 3.62 -23.64
C SER A 134 16.83 3.28 -23.51
N CYS A 135 16.38 2.78 -22.35
CA CYS A 135 14.98 2.38 -22.18
C CYS A 135 14.03 3.57 -22.11
N ASN A 136 13.21 3.72 -23.14
CA ASN A 136 12.17 4.75 -23.23
C ASN A 136 10.93 4.49 -22.36
N ILE A 137 10.87 3.34 -21.67
CA ILE A 137 9.72 2.95 -20.84
C ILE A 137 10.00 3.18 -19.35
N CYS A 138 11.13 2.68 -18.82
CA CYS A 138 11.44 2.80 -17.39
C CYS A 138 12.39 3.94 -17.04
N ALA A 139 12.98 4.62 -18.03
CA ALA A 139 14.06 5.59 -17.89
C ALA A 139 15.32 5.02 -17.18
N PRO A 140 16.47 5.70 -17.23
CA PRO A 140 17.69 5.25 -16.57
C PRO A 140 17.50 5.01 -15.06
N THR A 141 18.32 4.12 -14.51
CA THR A 141 18.39 3.88 -13.06
C THR A 141 19.10 5.04 -12.38
N ARG A 142 18.57 5.49 -11.23
CA ARG A 142 19.26 6.47 -10.38
C ARG A 142 20.40 5.84 -9.60
N LEU A 143 20.29 4.53 -9.34
CA LEU A 143 21.30 3.74 -8.65
C LEU A 143 22.48 3.46 -9.59
N GLN A 144 23.69 3.32 -9.02
CA GLN A 144 24.86 2.87 -9.76
C GLN A 144 24.61 1.47 -10.34
N LEU A 145 25.08 1.24 -11.58
CA LEU A 145 24.72 0.06 -12.36
C LEU A 145 25.20 -1.25 -11.70
N ASP A 146 26.35 -1.24 -11.04
CA ASP A 146 26.92 -2.37 -10.31
C ASP A 146 26.08 -2.77 -9.09
N VAL A 147 25.49 -1.80 -8.39
CA VAL A 147 24.54 -2.06 -7.30
C VAL A 147 23.20 -2.52 -7.86
N PHE A 148 22.74 -1.88 -8.95
CA PHE A 148 21.46 -2.19 -9.58
C PHE A 148 21.42 -3.62 -10.13
N GLN A 149 22.51 -4.09 -10.73
CA GLN A 149 22.61 -5.45 -11.29
C GLN A 149 22.44 -6.57 -10.26
N LYS A 150 22.60 -6.26 -8.96
CA LYS A 150 22.37 -7.20 -7.85
C LYS A 150 20.90 -7.30 -7.44
N LEU A 151 20.04 -6.41 -7.96
CA LEU A 151 18.62 -6.41 -7.67
C LEU A 151 17.89 -7.38 -8.60
N HIS A 152 16.99 -8.17 -8.01
CA HIS A 152 16.13 -9.10 -8.70
C HIS A 152 14.69 -8.92 -8.21
N HIS A 153 13.73 -9.35 -9.02
CA HIS A 153 12.35 -9.42 -8.57
C HIS A 153 12.24 -10.38 -7.38
N ILE A 154 11.25 -10.17 -6.52
CA ILE A 154 11.05 -11.07 -5.39
C ILE A 154 10.64 -12.43 -5.97
N PRO A 155 11.37 -13.51 -5.65
CA PRO A 155 11.01 -14.83 -6.15
C PRO A 155 9.70 -15.30 -5.53
N PHE A 156 8.97 -16.14 -6.25
CA PHE A 156 7.83 -16.84 -5.67
C PHE A 156 8.29 -17.95 -4.73
N SER A 157 7.39 -18.41 -3.87
CA SER A 157 7.68 -19.49 -2.92
C SER A 157 8.00 -20.79 -3.67
N VAL A 158 9.14 -21.42 -3.35
CA VAL A 158 9.59 -22.70 -3.94
C VAL A 158 9.71 -23.73 -2.83
N PRO A 159 9.10 -24.92 -2.94
CA PRO A 159 9.19 -25.95 -1.91
C PRO A 159 10.61 -26.56 -1.88
N ASP A 160 11.03 -26.99 -0.70
CA ASP A 160 12.34 -27.65 -0.46
C ASP A 160 12.43 -29.10 -0.97
N GLY A 161 11.31 -29.65 -1.45
CA GLY A 161 11.20 -31.03 -1.94
C GLY A 161 10.65 -32.02 -0.90
N ASP A 162 10.83 -31.74 0.39
CA ASP A 162 10.38 -32.59 1.50
C ASP A 162 8.92 -32.30 1.91
N GLY A 163 8.29 -31.31 1.28
CA GLY A 163 6.85 -31.06 1.32
C GLY A 163 6.35 -30.36 2.59
N GLY A 164 7.25 -29.96 3.48
CA GLY A 164 6.93 -29.26 4.72
C GLY A 164 7.30 -27.78 4.73
N HIS A 165 8.31 -27.38 3.95
CA HIS A 165 8.84 -26.02 3.98
C HIS A 165 9.15 -25.47 2.59
N TYR A 166 9.35 -24.14 2.55
CA TYR A 166 9.85 -23.45 1.38
C TYR A 166 11.36 -23.27 1.50
N LEU A 167 12.04 -23.21 0.37
CA LEU A 167 13.43 -22.83 0.29
C LEU A 167 13.67 -21.45 0.94
N PRO A 168 14.78 -21.27 1.66
CA PRO A 168 15.20 -19.98 2.17
C PRO A 168 15.31 -18.93 1.05
N LEU A 169 14.97 -17.67 1.36
CA LEU A 169 15.03 -16.58 0.38
C LEU A 169 16.40 -16.47 -0.28
N ALA A 170 17.49 -16.62 0.48
CA ALA A 170 18.85 -16.53 -0.04
C ALA A 170 19.13 -17.50 -1.21
N ASP A 171 18.52 -18.69 -1.17
CA ASP A 171 18.73 -19.73 -2.17
C ASP A 171 17.91 -19.46 -3.44
N VAL A 172 16.74 -18.82 -3.29
CA VAL A 172 15.82 -18.55 -4.41
C VAL A 172 16.05 -17.16 -5.02
N PHE A 173 16.55 -16.19 -4.27
CA PHE A 173 16.65 -14.78 -4.67
C PHE A 173 17.57 -14.54 -5.88
N SER A 174 18.58 -15.39 -6.08
CA SER A 174 19.47 -15.34 -7.24
C SER A 174 19.02 -16.24 -8.40
N SER A 175 18.02 -17.09 -8.18
CA SER A 175 17.48 -17.96 -9.22
C SER A 175 16.52 -17.17 -10.11
N LYS A 176 16.82 -17.09 -11.41
CA LYS A 176 16.00 -16.35 -12.40
C LYS A 176 14.84 -17.19 -12.95
N ASP A 177 14.71 -18.44 -12.50
CA ASP A 177 14.07 -19.48 -13.31
C ASP A 177 12.67 -19.92 -12.84
N GLU A 178 12.18 -19.47 -11.68
CA GLU A 178 10.85 -19.87 -11.20
C GLU A 178 9.87 -18.70 -11.00
N ILE A 179 9.20 -18.32 -12.10
CA ILE A 179 8.14 -17.28 -12.16
C ILE A 179 6.75 -17.91 -11.92
N THR A 180 6.67 -18.99 -11.14
CA THR A 180 5.43 -19.77 -11.00
C THR A 180 4.85 -19.70 -9.59
N GLU A 181 3.62 -19.19 -9.50
CA GLU A 181 2.88 -19.10 -8.23
C GLU A 181 2.19 -20.40 -7.80
N LYS A 182 2.48 -21.53 -8.44
CA LYS A 182 1.80 -22.82 -8.18
C LYS A 182 1.93 -23.29 -6.72
N TYR A 183 2.98 -22.88 -6.04
CA TYR A 183 3.30 -23.31 -4.68
C TYR A 183 2.84 -22.33 -3.60
N ARG A 184 2.14 -21.24 -3.95
CA ARG A 184 1.62 -20.32 -2.93
C ARG A 184 0.58 -21.03 -2.05
N PRO A 185 0.49 -20.72 -0.74
CA PRO A 185 -0.45 -21.39 0.18
C PRO A 185 -1.93 -21.33 -0.23
N SER A 186 -2.36 -20.25 -0.91
CA SER A 186 -3.74 -20.08 -1.38
C SER A 186 -3.98 -20.59 -2.79
N TYR A 187 -3.02 -21.28 -3.41
CA TYR A 187 -3.19 -21.78 -4.77
C TYR A 187 -4.35 -22.77 -4.80
N LYS A 188 -5.33 -22.50 -5.67
CA LYS A 188 -6.42 -23.43 -5.96
C LYS A 188 -6.30 -23.82 -7.42
N PRO A 189 -6.11 -25.11 -7.75
CA PRO A 189 -6.06 -25.53 -9.13
C PRO A 189 -7.41 -25.24 -9.81
N PRO A 190 -7.43 -24.94 -11.12
CA PRO A 190 -8.64 -24.52 -11.84
C PRO A 190 -9.84 -25.48 -11.77
N ALA A 191 -9.64 -26.73 -11.32
CA ALA A 191 -10.69 -27.74 -11.18
C ALA A 191 -11.47 -27.66 -9.84
N GLU A 192 -11.02 -26.86 -8.87
CA GLU A 192 -11.65 -26.73 -7.54
C GLU A 192 -12.27 -25.34 -7.33
N LEU A 193 -13.09 -24.90 -8.28
CA LEU A 193 -14.09 -23.89 -7.97
C LEU A 193 -15.34 -24.63 -7.49
N PRO A 194 -15.51 -24.88 -6.18
CA PRO A 194 -16.83 -25.26 -5.69
C PRO A 194 -17.79 -24.17 -6.15
N ILE A 195 -18.89 -24.60 -6.78
CA ILE A 195 -20.04 -23.75 -7.12
C ILE A 195 -20.18 -22.73 -6.00
N GLN A 196 -20.06 -21.43 -6.31
CA GLN A 196 -20.30 -20.35 -5.36
C GLN A 196 -21.78 -20.39 -4.96
N THR A 197 -22.14 -21.36 -4.13
CA THR A 197 -23.30 -21.25 -3.27
C THR A 197 -22.98 -20.06 -2.40
N LYS A 198 -23.70 -18.95 -2.63
CA LYS A 198 -23.67 -17.79 -1.75
C LYS A 198 -23.93 -18.31 -0.34
N ARG A 199 -22.85 -18.50 0.44
CA ARG A 199 -22.98 -18.83 1.86
C ARG A 199 -23.58 -17.58 2.48
N LYS A 200 -24.89 -17.59 2.69
CA LYS A 200 -25.52 -16.64 3.60
C LYS A 200 -24.80 -16.83 4.93
N LEU A 201 -24.02 -15.84 5.34
CA LEU A 201 -23.52 -15.78 6.71
C LEU A 201 -24.76 -15.94 7.62
N PRO A 202 -24.77 -16.88 8.57
CA PRO A 202 -25.92 -17.07 9.46
C PRO A 202 -26.11 -15.91 10.45
N TYR A 203 -25.30 -14.85 10.35
CA TYR A 203 -25.30 -13.72 11.25
C TYR A 203 -25.52 -12.43 10.47
N TYR A 204 -26.63 -11.75 10.78
CA TYR A 204 -26.95 -10.41 10.31
C TYR A 204 -26.09 -9.38 11.05
N ALA A 205 -25.79 -8.24 10.40
CA ALA A 205 -24.90 -7.17 10.87
C ALA A 205 -25.34 -6.43 12.15
N HIS A 206 -26.37 -6.92 12.85
CA HIS A 206 -26.95 -6.27 14.04
C HIS A 206 -26.44 -6.83 15.37
N VAL A 207 -25.55 -7.82 15.37
CA VAL A 207 -25.06 -8.44 16.62
C VAL A 207 -23.57 -8.17 16.78
N GLN A 208 -23.22 -7.15 17.56
CA GLN A 208 -21.86 -6.97 18.06
C GLN A 208 -21.69 -7.80 19.34
N HIS A 209 -20.84 -8.82 19.29
CA HIS A 209 -20.48 -9.59 20.48
C HIS A 209 -19.30 -8.89 21.19
N ALA A 210 -19.59 -8.17 22.27
CA ALA A 210 -18.55 -7.70 23.18
C ALA A 210 -18.03 -8.89 24.00
N LYS A 211 -16.96 -9.54 23.53
CA LYS A 211 -16.20 -10.51 24.32
C LYS A 211 -15.48 -9.77 25.45
N ASN A 212 -16.18 -9.49 26.56
CA ASN A 212 -15.63 -9.35 27.93
C ASN A 212 -16.61 -8.78 28.98
N SER A 213 -17.90 -8.69 28.68
CA SER A 213 -18.91 -8.44 29.70
C SER A 213 -20.09 -9.36 29.43
N ASN A 214 -20.52 -10.14 30.43
CA ASN A 214 -21.74 -10.96 30.40
C ASN A 214 -23.02 -10.11 30.33
N LEU A 215 -23.08 -9.13 29.42
CA LEU A 215 -24.18 -8.21 29.23
C LEU A 215 -24.56 -8.23 27.75
N MET A 216 -25.78 -8.72 27.46
CA MET A 216 -26.42 -8.51 26.17
C MET A 216 -27.12 -7.15 26.20
N LEU A 217 -26.76 -6.27 25.27
CA LEU A 217 -27.52 -5.05 24.99
C LEU A 217 -28.46 -5.32 23.83
N GLN A 218 -29.76 -5.15 24.06
CA GLN A 218 -30.78 -5.22 23.04
C GLN A 218 -31.09 -3.78 22.60
N CYS A 219 -30.68 -3.41 21.38
CA CYS A 219 -31.08 -2.13 20.80
C CYS A 219 -32.55 -2.21 20.36
N ALA A 220 -33.36 -1.23 20.77
CA ALA A 220 -34.71 -1.04 20.27
C ALA A 220 -34.69 -0.31 18.92
N GLU A 221 -35.75 -0.53 18.12
CA GLU A 221 -35.95 0.01 16.76
C GLU A 221 -35.88 1.54 16.66
#